data_AF-A0A8K0R3W0-F1
#
_entry.id   AF-A0A8K0R3W0-F1
#
_cell.length_a   1.000
_cell.length_b   1.000
_cell.length_c   1.000
_cell.angle_alpha   90.00
_cell.angle_beta   90.00
_cell.angle_gamma   90.00
#
_symmetry.space_group_name_H-M   'P 1'
#
loop_
_entity.id
_entity.type
_entity.pdbx_description
1 polymer ?
#
loop_
_entity_poly.entity_id
_entity_poly.type
_entity_poly.pdbx_seq_one_letter_code
_entity_poly.pdbx_strand_id
1 'polypeptide(L)'
;MGPDCTRWWIQHGGRAPRARGLFEHASGWPGAPTVKILLDHFGVEWFKDSGTLQLAVTNHDFESVKMLAEAGADLNEWVEDWQMDERERRAAPLPALLEALYAKSETMIRYLAGRGAKTTRKYLHIDDPFYTFPEELKVLADLIVELGAVKEDTAM
;
A
#
# COMPACT_ATOMS: atom_id res chain seq x y z
N MET A 1 7.01 -14.89 6.72
CA MET A 1 8.11 -15.74 6.20
C MET A 1 9.35 -14.87 6.05
N GLY A 2 10.50 -15.25 6.61
CA GLY A 2 11.73 -14.44 6.54
C GLY A 2 12.56 -14.65 5.25
N PRO A 3 13.67 -13.91 5.08
CA PRO A 3 14.45 -13.93 3.84
C PRO A 3 15.09 -15.29 3.55
N ASP A 4 15.59 -16.00 4.57
CA ASP A 4 16.24 -17.30 4.37
C ASP A 4 15.25 -18.40 4.01
N CYS A 5 14.09 -18.43 4.67
CA CYS A 5 12.99 -19.32 4.30
C CYS A 5 12.52 -19.05 2.87
N THR A 6 12.49 -17.79 2.45
CA THR A 6 12.10 -17.39 1.09
C THR A 6 13.10 -17.88 0.05
N ARG A 7 14.41 -17.69 0.30
CA ARG A 7 15.46 -18.23 -0.58
C ARG A 7 15.37 -19.74 -0.68
N TRP A 8 15.23 -20.43 0.46
CA TRP A 8 15.11 -21.87 0.49
C TRP A 8 13.90 -22.35 -0.31
N TRP A 9 12.74 -21.73 -0.13
CA TRP A 9 11.51 -22.07 -0.86
C TRP A 9 11.68 -21.91 -2.37
N ILE A 10 12.26 -20.79 -2.84
CA ILE A 10 12.56 -20.55 -4.27
C ILE A 10 13.52 -21.61 -4.81
N GLN A 11 14.62 -21.88 -4.08
CA GLN A 11 15.64 -22.86 -4.49
C GLN A 11 15.08 -24.28 -4.64
N HIS A 12 14.04 -24.62 -3.90
CA HIS A 12 13.40 -25.94 -3.94
C HIS A 12 12.15 -25.98 -4.84
N GLY A 13 12.03 -25.03 -5.77
CA GLY A 13 10.97 -25.01 -6.79
C GLY A 13 9.64 -24.44 -6.30
N GLY A 14 9.62 -23.80 -5.13
CA GLY A 14 8.48 -23.06 -4.64
C GLY A 14 8.06 -21.97 -5.63
N ARG A 15 6.80 -22.02 -6.08
CA ARG A 15 6.22 -21.01 -6.96
C ARG A 15 4.81 -20.68 -6.50
N ALA A 16 4.44 -19.41 -6.65
CA ALA A 16 3.08 -18.93 -6.55
C ALA A 16 2.80 -18.02 -7.77
N PRO A 17 1.59 -18.04 -8.33
CA PRO A 17 1.29 -17.26 -9.52
C PRO A 17 1.28 -15.74 -9.27
N ARG A 18 1.06 -15.32 -8.02
CA ARG A 18 1.01 -13.91 -7.58
C ARG A 18 1.35 -13.78 -6.11
N ALA A 19 1.69 -12.58 -5.66
CA ALA A 19 2.06 -12.30 -4.28
C ALA A 19 0.90 -12.33 -3.26
N ARG A 20 -0.37 -12.13 -3.69
CA ARG A 20 -1.54 -11.92 -2.81
C ARG A 20 -1.58 -12.88 -1.60
N GLY A 21 -1.48 -14.19 -1.85
CA GLY A 21 -1.56 -15.22 -0.80
C GLY A 21 -0.40 -15.27 0.21
N LEU A 22 0.68 -14.52 -0.02
CA LEU A 22 1.82 -14.48 0.89
C LEU A 22 1.71 -13.38 1.95
N PHE A 23 0.84 -12.39 1.74
CA PHE A 23 0.77 -11.16 2.55
C PHE A 23 -0.63 -10.80 3.02
N GLU A 24 -1.61 -11.71 2.96
CA GLU A 24 -3.02 -11.44 3.30
C GLU A 24 -3.25 -10.87 4.72
N HIS A 25 -2.24 -10.88 5.60
CA HIS A 25 -2.30 -10.26 6.93
C HIS A 25 -1.07 -9.40 7.24
N ALA A 26 -1.30 -8.16 7.70
CA ALA A 26 -0.24 -7.22 8.10
C ALA A 26 0.65 -7.75 9.24
N SER A 27 0.11 -8.57 10.15
CA SER A 27 0.86 -9.20 11.25
C SER A 27 1.97 -10.15 10.80
N GLY A 28 1.97 -10.55 9.52
CA GLY A 28 2.98 -11.41 8.90
C GLY A 28 3.99 -10.68 8.02
N TRP A 29 4.05 -9.34 8.06
CA TRP A 29 4.90 -8.54 7.17
C TRP A 29 6.36 -9.02 7.18
N PRO A 30 6.94 -9.37 6.01
CA PRO A 30 8.21 -10.08 5.96
C PRO A 30 9.44 -9.15 5.97
N GLY A 31 9.22 -7.83 5.89
CA GLY A 31 10.24 -6.80 5.80
C GLY A 31 10.94 -6.70 4.44
N ALA A 32 11.60 -5.55 4.23
CA ALA A 32 12.37 -5.21 3.04
C ALA A 32 13.32 -6.31 2.52
N PRO A 33 14.10 -7.03 3.34
CA PRO A 33 14.99 -8.07 2.83
C PRO A 33 14.25 -9.19 2.09
N THR A 34 13.06 -9.56 2.57
CA THR A 34 12.25 -10.59 1.92
C THR A 34 11.56 -10.06 0.67
N VAL A 35 11.00 -8.84 0.73
CA VAL A 35 10.42 -8.17 -0.44
C VAL A 35 11.44 -8.06 -1.56
N LYS A 36 12.69 -7.70 -1.25
CA LYS A 36 13.78 -7.63 -2.22
C LYS A 36 14.02 -8.96 -2.93
N ILE A 37 14.13 -10.06 -2.18
CA ILE A 37 14.36 -11.40 -2.78
C ILE A 37 13.23 -11.78 -3.74
N LEU A 38 11.98 -11.52 -3.32
CA LEU A 38 10.80 -11.82 -4.13
C LEU A 38 10.75 -10.94 -5.38
N LEU A 39 11.05 -9.65 -5.24
CA LEU A 39 11.10 -8.70 -6.35
C LEU A 39 12.20 -9.04 -7.36
N ASP A 40 13.41 -9.37 -6.89
CA ASP A 40 14.53 -9.76 -7.75
C ASP A 40 14.22 -11.06 -8.53
N HIS A 41 13.42 -11.97 -7.96
CA HIS A 41 13.10 -13.27 -8.59
C HIS A 41 11.87 -13.25 -9.49
N PHE A 42 10.78 -12.61 -9.06
CA PHE A 42 9.48 -12.64 -9.73
C PHE A 42 9.16 -11.37 -10.53
N GLY A 43 9.87 -10.26 -10.27
CA GLY A 43 9.59 -8.96 -10.88
C GLY A 43 8.40 -8.22 -10.25
N VAL A 44 8.26 -6.94 -10.58
CA VAL A 44 7.26 -6.05 -9.96
C VAL A 44 5.81 -6.45 -10.27
N GLU A 45 5.54 -6.95 -11.49
CA GLU A 45 4.21 -7.37 -11.93
C GLU A 45 3.62 -8.49 -11.07
N TRP A 46 4.47 -9.28 -10.41
CA TRP A 46 4.02 -10.35 -9.51
C TRP A 46 3.36 -9.83 -8.22
N PHE A 47 3.63 -8.56 -7.87
CA PHE A 47 2.97 -7.83 -6.78
C PHE A 47 1.70 -7.09 -7.21
N LYS A 48 1.33 -7.15 -8.49
CA LYS A 48 0.08 -6.55 -8.94
C LYS A 48 -1.09 -7.19 -8.20
N ASP A 49 -1.98 -6.33 -7.72
CA ASP A 49 -3.21 -6.66 -7.02
C ASP A 49 -2.98 -7.49 -5.74
N SER A 50 -1.79 -7.40 -5.14
CA SER A 50 -1.45 -8.16 -3.93
C SER A 50 -1.64 -7.38 -2.62
N GLY A 51 -1.72 -6.05 -2.69
CA GLY A 51 -1.70 -5.18 -1.52
C GLY A 51 -0.33 -5.02 -0.86
N THR A 52 0.75 -5.54 -1.46
CA THR A 52 2.08 -5.52 -0.83
C THR A 52 2.62 -4.12 -0.60
N LEU A 53 2.42 -3.20 -1.56
CA LEU A 53 2.85 -1.80 -1.39
C LEU A 53 2.10 -1.12 -0.24
N GLN A 54 0.80 -1.34 -0.17
CA GLN A 54 -0.10 -0.77 0.82
C GLN A 54 0.25 -1.31 2.22
N LEU A 55 0.47 -2.62 2.34
CA LEU A 55 0.91 -3.24 3.60
C LEU A 55 2.29 -2.77 4.05
N ALA A 56 3.22 -2.50 3.13
CA ALA A 56 4.51 -1.92 3.48
C ALA A 56 4.33 -0.53 4.13
N VAL A 57 3.39 0.26 3.61
CA VAL A 57 3.02 1.56 4.19
C VAL A 57 2.42 1.38 5.58
N THR A 58 1.42 0.50 5.74
CA THR A 58 0.79 0.22 7.05
C THR A 58 1.80 -0.26 8.09
N ASN A 59 2.81 -1.03 7.67
CA ASN A 59 3.89 -1.53 8.55
C ASN A 59 5.05 -0.54 8.74
N HIS A 60 4.93 0.69 8.24
CA HIS A 60 5.99 1.71 8.29
C HIS A 60 7.33 1.28 7.68
N ASP A 61 7.32 0.32 6.74
CA ASP A 61 8.51 -0.19 6.08
C ASP A 61 8.84 0.66 4.85
N PHE A 62 9.48 1.80 5.10
CA PHE A 62 9.83 2.76 4.06
C PHE A 62 10.76 2.19 2.99
N GLU A 63 11.68 1.28 3.35
CA GLU A 63 12.60 0.66 2.40
C GLU A 63 11.86 -0.23 1.40
N SER A 64 10.88 -1.02 1.87
CA SER A 64 9.99 -1.78 0.98
C SER A 64 9.17 -0.88 0.06
N VAL A 65 8.61 0.22 0.59
CA VAL A 65 7.86 1.21 -0.21
C VAL A 65 8.75 1.80 -1.30
N LYS A 66 9.99 2.18 -0.96
CA LYS A 66 10.94 2.72 -1.94
C LYS A 66 11.26 1.73 -3.03
N MET A 67 11.64 0.50 -2.67
CA MET A 67 11.99 -0.54 -3.63
C MET A 67 10.84 -0.86 -4.60
N LEU A 68 9.61 -1.01 -4.09
CA LEU A 68 8.45 -1.31 -4.93
C LEU A 68 8.13 -0.15 -5.88
N ALA A 69 8.16 1.09 -5.38
CA ALA A 69 7.92 2.28 -6.19
C ALA A 69 9.01 2.48 -7.27
N GLU A 70 10.29 2.24 -6.93
CA GLU A 70 11.41 2.33 -7.87
C GLU A 70 11.40 1.23 -8.93
N ALA A 71 10.87 0.06 -8.58
CA ALA A 71 10.64 -1.03 -9.53
C ALA A 71 9.41 -0.81 -10.44
N GLY A 72 8.63 0.24 -10.22
CA GLY A 72 7.49 0.61 -11.07
C GLY A 72 6.13 0.09 -10.60
N ALA A 73 5.97 -0.25 -9.32
CA ALA A 73 4.67 -0.61 -8.78
C ALA A 73 3.66 0.54 -8.95
N ASP A 74 2.40 0.22 -9.28
CA ASP A 74 1.35 1.22 -9.42
C ASP A 74 0.98 1.80 -8.04
N LEU A 75 1.36 3.06 -7.81
CA LEU A 75 1.10 3.77 -6.55
C LEU A 75 -0.37 4.12 -6.34
N ASN A 76 -1.18 4.05 -7.40
CA ASN A 76 -2.61 4.35 -7.40
C ASN A 76 -3.47 3.09 -7.44
N GLU A 77 -2.85 1.91 -7.32
CA GLU A 77 -3.52 0.62 -7.43
C GLU A 77 -4.67 0.51 -6.44
N TRP A 78 -5.82 0.07 -6.97
CA TRP A 78 -6.96 -0.34 -6.16
C TRP A 78 -6.97 -1.85 -6.05
N VAL A 79 -6.50 -2.36 -4.92
CA VAL A 79 -6.44 -3.79 -4.64
C VAL A 79 -7.85 -4.35 -4.51
N GLU A 80 -8.16 -5.39 -5.29
CA GLU A 80 -9.43 -6.09 -5.19
C GLU A 80 -9.61 -6.63 -3.77
N ASP A 81 -10.86 -6.65 -3.31
CA ASP A 81 -11.14 -7.12 -1.96
C ASP A 81 -10.70 -8.57 -1.78
N TRP A 82 -10.03 -8.85 -0.66
CA TRP A 82 -9.63 -10.22 -0.31
C TRP A 82 -10.78 -11.03 0.28
N GLN A 83 -11.92 -10.38 0.51
CA GLN A 83 -13.12 -11.01 1.02
C GLN A 83 -13.57 -12.18 0.17
N MET A 84 -13.86 -13.27 0.87
CA MET A 84 -14.58 -14.41 0.32
C MET A 84 -16.08 -14.37 0.69
N ASP A 85 -16.47 -13.48 1.62
CA ASP A 85 -17.84 -13.23 2.08
C ASP A 85 -18.16 -11.72 2.04
N GLU A 86 -19.21 -11.36 1.28
CA GLU A 86 -19.68 -9.98 1.06
C GLU A 86 -20.23 -9.30 2.33
N ARG A 87 -20.51 -10.06 3.40
CA ARG A 87 -21.06 -9.54 4.66
C ARG A 87 -19.98 -9.00 5.59
N GLU A 88 -18.72 -9.32 5.34
CA GLU A 88 -17.60 -8.86 6.15
C GLU A 88 -17.23 -7.41 5.79
N ARG A 89 -16.38 -6.78 6.60
CA ARG A 89 -15.77 -5.48 6.22
C ARG A 89 -14.59 -5.71 5.30
N ARG A 90 -14.37 -4.79 4.35
CA ARG A 90 -13.28 -4.88 3.36
C ARG A 90 -11.99 -5.34 4.02
N ALA A 91 -11.40 -6.40 3.49
CA ALA A 91 -10.17 -6.99 4.00
C ALA A 91 -8.94 -6.46 3.26
N ALA A 92 -9.10 -6.05 2.01
CA ALA A 92 -8.01 -5.46 1.23
C ALA A 92 -7.65 -4.05 1.71
N PRO A 93 -6.37 -3.67 1.64
CA PRO A 93 -5.91 -2.35 2.05
C PRO A 93 -6.39 -1.24 1.10
N LEU A 94 -6.40 0.00 1.60
CA LEU A 94 -6.65 1.21 0.82
C LEU A 94 -5.45 1.51 -0.09
N PRO A 95 -5.60 2.37 -1.13
CA PRO A 95 -4.46 2.85 -1.91
C PRO A 95 -3.33 3.39 -1.02
N ALA A 96 -2.09 3.21 -1.49
CA ALA A 96 -0.89 3.45 -0.68
C ALA A 96 -0.84 4.84 -0.04
N LEU A 97 -1.32 5.87 -0.75
CA LEU A 97 -1.35 7.24 -0.22
C LEU A 97 -2.37 7.41 0.92
N LEU A 98 -3.51 6.72 0.88
CA LEU A 98 -4.48 6.72 1.98
C LEU A 98 -3.97 5.90 3.17
N GLU A 99 -3.32 4.77 2.92
CA GLU A 99 -2.64 4.02 3.99
C GLU A 99 -1.59 4.90 4.69
N ALA A 100 -0.84 5.72 3.94
CA ALA A 100 0.17 6.60 4.52
C ALA A 100 -0.44 7.69 5.42
N LEU A 101 -1.62 8.18 5.05
CA LEU A 101 -2.43 9.08 5.87
C LEU A 101 -2.85 8.42 7.18
N TYR A 102 -3.46 7.22 7.13
CA TYR A 102 -3.90 6.52 8.34
C TYR A 102 -2.74 5.99 9.20
N ALA A 103 -1.61 5.65 8.58
CA ALA A 103 -0.35 5.36 9.24
C ALA A 103 0.32 6.63 9.82
N LYS A 104 -0.25 7.82 9.60
CA LYS A 104 0.27 9.11 10.09
C LYS A 104 1.72 9.38 9.67
N SER A 105 2.11 8.94 8.48
CA SER A 105 3.48 8.99 8.00
C SER A 105 3.68 10.11 6.97
N GLU A 106 4.04 11.29 7.45
CA GLU A 106 4.35 12.45 6.59
C GLU A 106 5.43 12.11 5.54
N THR A 107 6.48 11.39 5.95
CA THR A 107 7.56 10.96 5.07
C THR A 107 7.05 10.12 3.91
N MET A 108 6.16 9.16 4.17
CA MET A 108 5.58 8.31 3.12
C MET A 108 4.62 9.10 2.23
N ILE A 109 3.82 10.01 2.80
CA ILE A 109 2.95 10.92 2.05
C ILE A 109 3.78 11.71 1.04
N ARG A 110 4.82 12.41 1.49
CA ARG A 110 5.68 13.22 0.63
C ARG A 110 6.34 12.37 -0.46
N TYR A 111 6.85 11.20 -0.10
CA TYR A 111 7.52 10.31 -1.04
C TYR A 111 6.56 9.79 -2.13
N LEU A 112 5.40 9.28 -1.74
CA LEU A 112 4.40 8.74 -2.67
C LEU A 112 3.82 9.83 -3.57
N ALA A 113 3.43 10.97 -2.98
CA ALA A 113 2.91 12.12 -3.72
C ALA A 113 3.94 12.66 -4.73
N GLY A 114 5.21 12.80 -4.32
CA GLY A 114 6.31 13.22 -5.19
C GLY A 114 6.58 12.28 -6.37
N ARG A 115 6.09 11.03 -6.30
CA ARG A 115 6.14 10.05 -7.39
C ARG A 115 4.82 9.90 -8.16
N GLY A 116 3.86 10.79 -7.93
CA GLY A 116 2.60 10.81 -8.68
C GLY A 116 1.50 9.94 -8.10
N ALA A 117 1.62 9.46 -6.86
CA ALA A 117 0.47 8.90 -6.15
C ALA A 117 -0.60 9.98 -5.95
N LYS A 118 -1.86 9.63 -6.21
CA LYS A 118 -3.03 10.49 -6.11
C LYS A 118 -4.15 9.75 -5.36
N THR A 119 -4.91 10.48 -4.57
CA THR A 119 -6.14 9.95 -3.95
C THR A 119 -7.36 10.78 -4.34
N THR A 120 -8.57 10.29 -4.04
CA THR A 120 -9.81 11.05 -4.29
C THR A 120 -10.10 11.98 -3.11
N ARG A 121 -10.52 13.22 -3.42
CA ARG A 121 -10.79 14.25 -2.41
C ARG A 121 -11.78 13.80 -1.32
N LYS A 122 -12.81 13.03 -1.70
CA LYS A 122 -13.82 12.49 -0.77
C LYS A 122 -13.26 11.61 0.35
N TYR A 123 -12.06 11.06 0.19
CA TYR A 123 -11.42 10.23 1.22
C TYR A 123 -10.53 11.05 2.18
N LEU A 124 -10.26 12.32 1.84
CA LEU A 124 -9.47 13.24 2.67
C LEU A 124 -10.32 14.03 3.65
N HIS A 125 -11.61 14.17 3.36
CA HIS A 125 -12.58 14.82 4.23
C HIS A 125 -13.77 13.89 4.37
N ILE A 126 -13.81 13.12 5.45
CA ILE A 126 -15.05 12.48 5.89
C ILE A 126 -15.74 13.53 6.76
N ASP A 127 -16.69 14.27 6.19
CA ASP A 127 -17.65 15.05 6.96
C ASP A 127 -18.57 14.07 7.70
N ASP A 128 -18.08 13.50 8.80
CA ASP A 128 -18.90 12.72 9.71
C ASP A 128 -19.26 13.61 10.91
N PRO A 129 -20.53 14.05 11.03
CA PRO A 129 -20.97 14.86 12.16
C PRO A 129 -20.89 14.14 13.52
N PHE A 130 -20.60 12.83 13.54
CA PHE A 130 -20.47 12.00 14.73
C PHE A 130 -19.05 11.46 14.96
N TYR A 131 -18.15 11.55 13.97
CA TYR A 131 -16.74 11.18 14.09
C TYR A 131 -15.84 12.39 13.84
N THR A 132 -15.17 12.85 14.90
CA THR A 132 -14.12 13.85 14.78
C THR A 132 -12.94 13.24 14.03
N PHE A 133 -12.77 13.56 12.75
CA PHE A 133 -11.54 13.26 12.03
C PHE A 133 -10.36 13.85 12.82
N PRO A 134 -9.43 13.03 13.35
CA PRO A 134 -8.38 13.52 14.24
C PRO A 134 -7.62 14.68 13.61
N GLU A 135 -7.32 15.71 14.41
CA GLU A 135 -6.68 16.94 13.92
C GLU A 135 -5.35 16.64 13.20
N GLU A 136 -4.58 15.67 13.70
CA GLU A 136 -3.36 15.18 13.07
C GLU A 136 -3.60 14.65 11.64
N LEU A 137 -4.72 13.96 11.40
CA LEU A 137 -5.06 13.49 10.06
C LEU A 137 -5.50 14.65 9.16
N LYS A 138 -6.12 15.71 9.69
CA LYS A 138 -6.45 16.91 8.90
C LYS A 138 -5.19 17.58 8.37
N VAL A 139 -4.18 17.80 9.22
CA VAL A 139 -2.89 18.38 8.83
C VAL A 139 -2.24 17.57 7.70
N LEU A 140 -2.26 16.23 7.82
CA LEU A 140 -1.72 15.35 6.78
C LEU A 140 -2.59 15.31 5.51
N ALA A 141 -3.91 15.41 5.63
CA ALA A 141 -4.82 15.51 4.49
C ALA A 141 -4.62 16.83 3.72
N ASP A 142 -4.47 17.94 4.44
CA ASP A 142 -4.16 19.25 3.86
C ASP A 142 -2.80 19.21 3.15
N LEU A 143 -1.79 18.56 3.74
CA LEU A 143 -0.51 18.32 3.07
C LEU A 143 -0.68 17.57 1.74
N ILE A 144 -1.54 16.53 1.68
CA ILE A 144 -1.82 15.81 0.43
C ILE A 144 -2.41 16.76 -0.62
N VAL A 145 -3.31 17.67 -0.22
CA VAL A 145 -3.90 18.69 -1.09
C VAL A 145 -2.83 19.68 -1.58
N GLU A 146 -1.98 20.18 -0.67
CA GLU A 146 -0.88 21.12 -0.99
C GLU A 146 0.14 20.52 -1.95
N LEU A 147 0.43 19.22 -1.82
CA LEU A 147 1.29 18.47 -2.75
C LEU A 147 0.62 18.19 -4.11
N GLY A 148 -0.63 18.64 -4.29
CA GLY A 148 -1.43 18.38 -5.48
C GLY A 148 -1.75 16.90 -5.67
N ALA A 149 -1.70 16.08 -4.62
CA ALA A 149 -1.83 14.63 -4.68
C ALA A 149 -3.30 14.16 -4.62
N VAL A 150 -4.19 14.93 -5.24
CA VAL A 150 -5.62 14.65 -5.36
C VAL A 150 -5.96 14.46 -6.84
N LYS A 151 -6.79 13.46 -7.15
CA LYS A 151 -7.33 13.25 -8.50
C LYS A 151 -8.19 14.46 -8.87
N GLU A 152 -7.98 15.01 -10.06
CA GLU A 152 -8.90 16.01 -10.60
C GLU A 152 -10.25 15.34 -10.83
N ASP A 153 -11.33 15.98 -10.38
CA ASP A 153 -12.67 15.54 -10.70
C ASP A 153 -12.86 15.78 -12.21
N THR A 154 -12.64 14.73 -13.01
CA THR A 154 -13.08 14.75 -14.40
C THR A 154 -14.59 14.83 -14.38
N ALA A 155 -15.11 16.03 -14.58
CA ALA A 155 -16.51 16.25 -14.92
C ALA A 155 -16.85 15.36 -16.13
N MET A 156 -17.68 14.35 -15.91
CA MET A 156 -18.44 13.70 -16.99
C MET A 156 -19.70 14.52 -17.25
#